data_AF-A0A9X1Y788-F1
#
_entry.id   AF-A0A9X1Y788-F1
#
_cell.length_a   1.000
_cell.length_b   1.000
_cell.length_c   1.000
_cell.angle_alpha   90.00
_cell.angle_beta   90.00
_cell.angle_gamma   90.00
#
_symmetry.space_group_name_H-M   'P 1'
#
loop_
_entity.id
_entity.type
_entity.pdbx_description
1 polymer ?
#
loop_
_entity_poly.entity_id
_entity_poly.type
_entity_poly.pdbx_seq_one_letter_code
_entity_poly.pdbx_strand_id
1 'polypeptide(L)'
;MSDRPEPTAPEGAAIPVSTAPARRFHLDPAVLMLGIAGLVLVVVLGFLWRQPAVQGGSYVDPDRVEALETRVRQLGNLEPLAGRVQELEARSRELAALQERVQRLAVLDDRVRALEPLAQRVQQLQGLGDQVQQLAGLPDRVQQQIAAATAPLADRLQQLAAQAAPLADRLQALEARPAPDLAPLQSGLADLGRRLEAQDQTLRNLAARPAFDPAAVASREALDRLSQRADGLSAQMQALQAEQGRRLDAAERGTGERLAAIERGLTERVATLERTLGERVAGAETGAQQRVAALDTSLQGRIAALETALGQRVATAESGLGARLGALEQAQQRLAAVEGRAARLAAVDSVRALLEAGRPLAPALRNVPDAPAPLARFANAAPPTEASLRLAFDEHARAARAASDPGAQQQGVLDSALSRLSGLVTVRRGDQVVFGDAAAAEIEASRRALEAGDLDASLVPLRKLPPAAQEAMRPWVEQVQALIAARAALRQMAAG
;
A
#
# COMPACT_ATOMS: atom_id res chain seq x y z
N MET A 1 -34.30 26.71 52.49
CA MET A 1 -33.43 26.25 53.59
C MET A 1 -32.80 24.94 53.17
N SER A 2 -31.50 24.78 53.43
CA SER A 2 -30.59 23.69 53.02
C SER A 2 -30.16 23.76 51.55
N ASP A 3 -29.00 24.30 51.16
CA ASP A 3 -27.59 24.14 51.56
C ASP A 3 -26.86 23.01 50.81
N ARG A 4 -25.77 23.42 50.12
CA ARG A 4 -24.58 22.67 49.63
C ARG A 4 -24.59 21.91 48.28
N PRO A 5 -23.41 21.69 47.64
CA PRO A 5 -22.65 22.69 46.85
C PRO A 5 -22.18 22.14 45.46
N GLU A 6 -21.54 23.00 44.66
CA GLU A 6 -20.80 22.63 43.43
C GLU A 6 -19.71 21.57 43.69
N PRO A 7 -19.40 20.73 42.68
CA PRO A 7 -18.08 20.20 42.45
C PRO A 7 -17.39 20.89 41.27
N THR A 8 -16.21 21.41 41.58
CA THR A 8 -15.18 21.98 40.73
C THR A 8 -14.73 21.03 39.61
N ALA A 9 -14.65 21.56 38.39
CA ALA A 9 -13.95 20.92 37.28
C ALA A 9 -12.42 21.11 37.44
N PRO A 10 -11.60 20.07 37.21
CA PRO A 10 -10.16 20.25 37.13
C PRO A 10 -9.78 20.86 35.78
N GLU A 11 -9.23 22.06 35.87
CA GLU A 11 -8.52 22.82 34.84
C GLU A 11 -7.29 22.03 34.36
N GLY A 12 -7.48 21.22 33.32
CA GLY A 12 -6.41 20.61 32.55
C GLY A 12 -5.79 21.66 31.64
N ALA A 13 -4.61 22.14 32.03
CA ALA A 13 -3.76 23.05 31.25
C ALA A 13 -3.59 22.56 29.80
N ALA A 14 -4.29 23.21 28.88
CA ALA A 14 -4.04 23.10 27.45
C ALA A 14 -2.71 23.78 27.13
N ILE A 15 -1.66 22.97 26.94
CA ILE A 15 -0.41 23.42 26.33
C ILE A 15 -0.74 23.77 24.87
N PRO A 16 -0.57 25.02 24.40
CA PRO A 16 -0.68 25.29 22.99
C PRO A 16 0.53 24.68 22.28
N VAL A 17 0.34 23.53 21.64
CA VAL A 17 1.32 22.98 20.69
C VAL A 17 1.32 23.92 19.49
N SER A 18 2.22 24.90 19.54
CA SER A 18 2.55 25.79 18.44
C SER A 18 3.10 24.94 17.30
N THR A 19 2.25 24.64 16.31
CA THR A 19 2.64 24.01 15.05
C THR A 19 3.33 25.04 14.18
N ALA A 20 4.61 25.30 14.48
CA ALA A 20 5.49 26.01 13.57
C ALA A 20 5.71 25.14 12.32
N PRO A 21 5.47 25.65 11.09
CA PRO A 21 5.78 24.90 9.90
C PRO A 21 7.31 24.76 9.78
N ALA A 22 7.80 23.52 9.77
CA ALA A 22 9.18 23.22 9.44
C ALA A 22 9.48 23.73 8.02
N ARG A 23 10.10 24.91 7.92
CA ARG A 23 10.67 25.41 6.65
C ARG A 23 11.81 24.47 6.26
N ARG A 24 11.51 23.54 5.36
CA ARG A 24 12.52 22.79 4.60
C ARG A 24 13.27 23.79 3.74
N PHE A 25 14.51 24.11 4.09
CA PHE A 25 15.41 24.82 3.20
C PHE A 25 15.79 23.88 2.06
N HIS A 26 15.05 23.94 0.96
CA HIS A 26 15.53 23.43 -0.32
C HIS A 26 16.62 24.39 -0.82
N LEU A 27 17.89 24.03 -0.63
CA LEU A 27 18.96 24.64 -1.40
C LEU A 27 18.84 24.13 -2.83
N ASP A 28 18.51 25.04 -3.74
CA ASP A 28 18.49 24.79 -5.17
C ASP A 28 19.94 24.47 -5.63
N PRO A 29 20.21 23.29 -6.24
CA PRO A 29 21.55 22.91 -6.67
C PRO A 29 22.21 23.93 -7.62
N ALA A 30 21.41 24.76 -8.30
CA ALA A 30 21.89 25.86 -9.12
C ALA A 30 22.59 26.97 -8.32
N VAL A 31 22.12 27.26 -7.10
CA VAL A 31 22.70 28.31 -6.23
C VAL A 31 24.04 27.85 -5.64
N LEU A 32 24.18 26.55 -5.38
CA LEU A 32 25.42 25.97 -4.87
C LEU A 32 26.53 25.93 -5.95
N MET A 33 26.15 25.68 -7.21
CA MET A 33 27.06 25.78 -8.36
C MET A 33 27.53 27.22 -8.63
N LEU A 34 26.65 28.21 -8.49
CA LEU A 34 27.02 29.62 -8.64
C LEU A 34 27.98 30.10 -7.53
N GLY A 35 27.80 29.61 -6.30
CA GLY A 35 28.69 29.91 -5.19
C GLY A 35 30.12 29.36 -5.39
N ILE A 36 30.24 28.13 -5.90
CA ILE A 36 31.53 27.50 -6.20
C ILE A 36 32.22 28.18 -7.38
N ALA A 37 31.48 28.52 -8.44
CA ALA A 37 32.01 29.24 -9.59
C ALA A 37 32.53 30.64 -9.22
N GLY A 38 31.81 31.36 -8.34
CA GLY A 38 32.26 32.65 -7.82
C GLY A 38 33.55 32.56 -7.01
N LEU A 39 33.70 31.51 -6.20
CA LEU A 39 34.90 31.30 -5.39
C LEU A 39 36.14 30.99 -6.26
N VAL A 40 35.97 30.17 -7.31
CA VAL A 40 37.04 29.87 -8.28
C VAL A 40 37.45 31.13 -9.05
N LEU A 41 36.50 31.97 -9.45
CA LEU A 41 36.79 33.23 -10.14
C LEU A 41 37.63 34.17 -9.27
N VAL A 42 37.33 34.30 -7.98
CA VAL A 42 38.09 35.14 -7.05
C VAL A 42 39.51 34.60 -6.83
N VAL A 43 39.68 33.28 -6.78
CA VAL A 43 41.00 32.65 -6.66
C VAL A 43 41.83 32.87 -7.94
N VAL A 44 41.23 32.74 -9.12
CA VAL A 44 41.90 33.00 -10.40
C VAL A 44 42.25 34.48 -10.57
N LEU A 45 41.36 35.38 -10.17
CA LEU A 45 41.59 36.83 -10.25
C LEU A 45 42.70 37.27 -9.26
N GLY A 46 42.73 36.68 -8.07
CA GLY A 46 43.81 36.87 -7.10
C GLY A 46 45.16 36.31 -7.56
N PHE A 47 45.15 35.22 -8.34
CA PHE A 47 46.36 34.63 -8.92
C PHE A 47 46.89 35.47 -10.10
N LEU A 48 46.02 36.03 -10.93
CA LEU A 48 46.40 36.91 -12.04
C LEU A 48 46.96 38.26 -11.58
N TRP A 49 46.49 38.78 -10.45
CA TRP A 49 47.00 40.04 -9.90
C TRP A 49 48.37 39.92 -9.20
N ARG A 50 48.87 38.68 -8.99
CA ARG A 50 50.10 38.42 -8.23
C ARG A 50 51.30 38.04 -9.10
N GLN A 51 51.19 38.10 -10.43
CA GLN A 51 52.33 37.86 -11.32
C GLN A 51 53.12 39.16 -11.61
N PRO A 52 54.40 39.27 -11.23
CA PRO A 52 55.27 40.35 -11.70
C PRO A 52 55.76 40.05 -13.13
N ALA A 53 55.71 41.06 -13.99
CA ALA A 53 56.24 41.00 -15.35
C ALA A 53 57.75 40.67 -15.35
N VAL A 54 58.12 39.58 -16.02
CA VAL A 54 59.52 39.16 -16.19
C VAL A 54 60.08 39.85 -17.43
N GLN A 55 61.03 40.77 -17.23
CA GLN A 55 61.95 41.21 -18.28
C GLN A 55 63.29 40.48 -18.10
N GLY A 56 63.86 40.04 -19.23
CA GLY A 56 65.04 39.18 -19.29
C GLY A 56 66.35 39.88 -18.91
N GLY A 57 67.29 39.08 -18.41
CA GLY A 57 68.66 39.48 -18.12
C GLY A 57 69.38 38.40 -17.33
N SER A 58 70.31 37.72 -17.98
CA SER A 58 71.16 36.67 -17.42
C SER A 58 72.22 37.26 -16.47
N TYR A 59 71.96 37.21 -15.17
CA TYR A 59 72.98 37.25 -14.12
C TYR A 59 72.43 36.49 -12.90
N VAL A 60 73.16 35.47 -12.41
CA VAL A 60 72.78 34.73 -11.21
C VAL A 60 73.20 35.55 -10.00
N ASP A 61 72.24 36.27 -9.46
CA ASP A 61 72.37 37.13 -8.29
C ASP A 61 72.34 36.26 -7.00
N PRO A 62 73.35 36.31 -6.10
CA PRO A 62 73.39 35.50 -4.89
C PRO A 62 72.18 35.69 -3.98
N ASP A 63 71.55 36.87 -3.99
CA ASP A 63 70.33 37.15 -3.23
C ASP A 63 69.11 36.35 -3.74
N ARG A 64 69.11 35.94 -5.01
CA ARG A 64 68.05 35.06 -5.55
C ARG A 64 68.18 33.63 -5.07
N VAL A 65 69.39 33.17 -4.76
CA VAL A 65 69.64 31.84 -4.21
C VAL A 65 69.16 31.76 -2.76
N GLU A 66 69.40 32.81 -1.98
CA GLU A 66 68.87 32.90 -0.61
C GLU A 66 67.34 33.07 -0.60
N ALA A 67 66.78 33.85 -1.53
CA ALA A 67 65.33 33.94 -1.73
C ALA A 67 64.70 32.61 -2.19
N LEU A 68 65.41 31.80 -2.97
CA LEU A 68 64.98 30.45 -3.36
C LEU A 68 65.06 29.48 -2.18
N GLU A 69 66.10 29.50 -1.35
CA GLU A 69 66.16 28.69 -0.13
C GLU A 69 65.03 29.07 0.85
N THR A 70 64.74 30.36 0.98
CA THR A 70 63.65 30.83 1.84
C THR A 70 62.28 30.39 1.28
N ARG A 71 62.11 30.38 -0.05
CA ARG A 71 60.90 29.86 -0.72
C ARG A 71 60.79 28.33 -0.64
N VAL A 72 61.89 27.60 -0.70
CA VAL A 72 61.90 26.13 -0.51
C VAL A 72 61.56 25.77 0.94
N ARG A 73 62.04 26.54 1.93
CA ARG A 73 61.59 26.40 3.33
C ARG A 73 60.11 26.78 3.50
N GLN A 74 59.61 27.78 2.76
CA GLN A 74 58.17 28.11 2.74
C GLN A 74 57.32 27.03 2.05
N LEU A 75 57.85 26.30 1.06
CA LEU A 75 57.19 25.14 0.46
C LEU A 75 57.12 23.95 1.42
N GLY A 76 58.13 23.77 2.29
CA GLY A 76 58.08 22.81 3.41
C GLY A 76 56.98 23.10 4.44
N ASN A 77 56.48 24.33 4.50
CA ASN A 77 55.32 24.70 5.33
C ASN A 77 53.95 24.37 4.68
N LEU A 78 53.93 23.79 3.47
CA LEU A 78 52.70 23.30 2.82
C LEU A 78 52.40 21.81 3.09
N GLU A 79 53.35 21.06 3.68
CA GLU A 79 53.16 19.71 4.21
C GLU A 79 51.88 19.55 5.07
N PRO A 80 51.54 20.49 6.00
CA PRO A 80 50.32 20.39 6.79
C PRO A 80 49.03 20.59 5.97
N LEU A 81 49.09 21.20 4.78
CA LEU A 81 47.93 21.33 3.89
C LEU A 81 47.65 20.01 3.16
N ALA A 82 48.68 19.24 2.81
CA ALA A 82 48.50 17.89 2.25
C ALA A 82 47.81 16.96 3.26
N GLY A 83 48.20 17.03 4.54
CA GLY A 83 47.51 16.31 5.61
C GLY A 83 46.04 16.72 5.77
N ARG A 84 45.73 18.02 5.67
CA ARG A 84 44.35 18.53 5.73
C ARG A 84 43.50 18.10 4.53
N VAL A 85 44.09 18.00 3.33
CA VAL A 85 43.39 17.50 2.14
C VAL A 85 43.07 16.02 2.29
N GLN A 86 44.02 15.21 2.78
CA GLN A 86 43.76 13.78 3.05
C GLN A 86 42.70 13.58 4.13
N GLU A 87 42.67 14.44 5.16
CA GLU A 87 41.64 14.38 6.20
C GLU A 87 40.26 14.82 5.67
N LEU A 88 40.20 15.83 4.80
CA LEU A 88 38.96 16.22 4.12
C LEU A 88 38.47 15.14 3.17
N GLU A 89 39.36 14.47 2.45
CA GLU A 89 39.01 13.31 1.62
C GLU A 89 38.47 12.17 2.48
N ALA A 90 39.10 11.86 3.62
CA ALA A 90 38.61 10.83 4.54
C ALA A 90 37.21 11.17 5.07
N ARG A 91 36.98 12.42 5.50
CA ARG A 91 35.67 12.90 5.94
C ARG A 91 34.62 12.86 4.82
N SER A 92 35.02 13.16 3.58
CA SER A 92 34.12 13.05 2.42
C SER A 92 33.67 11.61 2.16
N ARG A 93 34.58 10.64 2.33
CA ARG A 93 34.27 9.21 2.19
C ARG A 93 33.37 8.72 3.33
N GLU A 94 33.57 9.20 4.55
CA GLU A 94 32.66 8.92 5.68
C GLU A 94 31.26 9.48 5.45
N LEU A 95 31.13 10.70 4.90
CA LEU A 95 29.85 11.28 4.55
C LEU A 95 29.14 10.49 3.43
N ALA A 96 29.88 10.01 2.42
CA ALA A 96 29.33 9.13 1.39
C ALA A 96 28.83 7.80 1.98
N ALA A 97 29.58 7.21 2.91
CA ALA A 97 29.18 5.98 3.60
C ALA A 97 27.94 6.18 4.51
N LEU A 98 27.83 7.35 5.17
CA LEU A 98 26.64 7.72 5.92
C LEU A 98 25.43 7.92 5.01
N GLN A 99 25.61 8.54 3.84
CA GLN A 99 24.55 8.73 2.86
C GLN A 99 24.05 7.38 2.31
N GLU A 100 24.94 6.42 2.08
CA GLU A 100 24.58 5.05 1.70
C GLU A 100 23.78 4.36 2.81
N ARG A 101 24.17 4.54 4.09
CA ARG A 101 23.42 4.01 5.24
C ARG A 101 22.03 4.63 5.35
N VAL A 102 21.89 5.94 5.09
CA VAL A 102 20.59 6.64 5.06
C VAL A 102 19.72 6.11 3.92
N GLN A 103 20.28 5.87 2.74
CA GLN A 103 19.53 5.25 1.63
C GLN A 103 19.08 3.83 1.96
N ARG A 104 19.93 3.02 2.61
CA ARG A 104 19.56 1.67 3.08
C ARG A 104 18.44 1.73 4.13
N LEU A 105 18.45 2.72 5.02
CA LEU A 105 17.37 2.96 5.98
C LEU A 105 16.07 3.40 5.31
N ALA A 106 16.13 4.23 4.26
CA ALA A 106 14.95 4.61 3.48
C ALA A 106 14.31 3.41 2.77
N VAL A 107 15.11 2.49 2.22
CA VAL A 107 14.62 1.24 1.63
C VAL A 107 13.97 0.33 2.68
N LEU A 108 14.48 0.33 3.92
CA LEU A 108 13.85 -0.39 5.03
C LEU A 108 12.53 0.28 5.46
N ASP A 109 12.46 1.61 5.49
CA ASP A 109 11.24 2.37 5.78
C ASP A 109 10.14 2.11 4.73
N ASP A 110 10.50 2.07 3.44
CA ASP A 110 9.59 1.72 2.35
C ASP A 110 9.12 0.26 2.44
N ARG A 111 10.01 -0.67 2.86
CA ARG A 111 9.63 -2.06 3.12
C ARG A 111 8.67 -2.17 4.31
N VAL A 112 8.86 -1.39 5.36
CA VAL A 112 7.95 -1.34 6.52
C VAL A 112 6.59 -0.78 6.11
N ARG A 113 6.54 0.30 5.31
CA ARG A 113 5.27 0.80 4.73
C ARG A 113 4.58 -0.22 3.82
N ALA A 114 5.35 -1.03 3.09
CA ALA A 114 4.79 -2.10 2.26
C ALA A 114 4.16 -3.25 3.08
N LEU A 115 4.47 -3.36 4.38
CA LEU A 115 3.85 -4.33 5.30
C LEU A 115 2.54 -3.80 5.93
N GLU A 116 2.27 -2.51 5.86
CA GLU A 116 1.03 -1.88 6.35
C GLU A 116 -0.26 -2.46 5.74
N PRO A 117 -0.35 -2.75 4.43
CA PRO A 117 -1.51 -3.44 3.87
C PRO A 117 -1.67 -4.89 4.35
N LEU A 118 -0.58 -5.56 4.78
CA LEU A 118 -0.66 -6.88 5.41
C LEU A 118 -1.20 -6.78 6.83
N ALA A 119 -0.80 -5.76 7.59
CA ALA A 119 -1.36 -5.48 8.91
C ALA A 119 -2.88 -5.19 8.84
N GLN A 120 -3.31 -4.41 7.84
CA GLN A 120 -4.73 -4.18 7.57
C GLN A 120 -5.49 -5.46 7.22
N ARG A 121 -4.88 -6.37 6.44
CA ARG A 121 -5.47 -7.68 6.12
C ARG A 121 -5.60 -8.58 7.35
N VAL A 122 -4.62 -8.56 8.25
CA VAL A 122 -4.69 -9.30 9.52
C VAL A 122 -5.83 -8.76 10.39
N GLN A 123 -6.00 -7.44 10.48
CA GLN A 123 -7.14 -6.83 11.17
C GLN A 123 -8.49 -7.16 10.52
N GLN A 124 -8.56 -7.19 9.19
CA GLN A 124 -9.78 -7.63 8.48
C GLN A 124 -10.09 -9.10 8.73
N LEU A 125 -9.08 -9.98 8.78
CA LEU A 125 -9.27 -11.39 9.11
C LEU A 125 -9.67 -11.58 10.58
N GLN A 126 -9.17 -10.76 11.50
CA GLN A 126 -9.63 -10.73 12.89
C GLN A 126 -11.10 -10.29 12.98
N GLY A 127 -11.48 -9.22 12.27
CA GLY A 127 -12.87 -8.78 12.21
C GLY A 127 -13.82 -9.80 11.59
N LEU A 128 -13.36 -10.57 10.59
CA LEU A 128 -14.10 -11.72 10.05
C LEU A 128 -14.20 -12.87 11.07
N GLY A 129 -13.13 -13.11 11.84
CA GLY A 129 -13.13 -14.05 12.97
C GLY A 129 -14.18 -13.70 14.02
N ASP A 130 -14.24 -12.41 14.40
CA ASP A 130 -15.23 -11.90 15.34
C ASP A 130 -16.66 -12.04 14.79
N GLN A 131 -16.86 -11.80 13.50
CA GLN A 131 -18.16 -12.01 12.83
C GLN A 131 -18.55 -13.48 12.79
N VAL A 132 -17.61 -14.40 12.53
CA VAL A 132 -17.86 -15.85 12.59
C VAL A 132 -18.17 -16.29 14.01
N GLN A 133 -17.51 -15.73 15.04
CA GLN A 133 -17.86 -15.98 16.44
C GLN A 133 -19.23 -15.43 16.82
N GLN A 134 -19.63 -14.27 16.30
CA GLN A 134 -20.98 -13.73 16.48
C GLN A 134 -22.05 -14.60 15.81
N LEU A 135 -21.76 -15.14 14.62
CA LEU A 135 -22.61 -16.11 13.93
C LEU A 135 -22.65 -17.45 14.68
N ALA A 136 -21.53 -17.91 15.24
CA ALA A 136 -21.46 -19.12 16.04
C ALA A 136 -22.22 -19.01 17.39
N GLY A 137 -22.45 -17.79 17.89
CA GLY A 137 -23.31 -17.52 19.05
C GLY A 137 -24.79 -17.30 18.73
N LEU A 138 -25.19 -17.26 17.45
CA LEU A 138 -26.59 -17.21 17.06
C LEU A 138 -27.42 -18.42 17.54
N PRO A 139 -26.92 -19.68 17.48
CA PRO A 139 -27.64 -20.83 18.02
C PRO A 139 -27.97 -20.65 19.50
N ASP A 140 -27.01 -20.20 20.31
CA ASP A 140 -27.23 -19.96 21.75
C ASP A 140 -28.21 -18.81 22.00
N ARG A 141 -28.14 -17.74 21.20
CA ARG A 141 -29.12 -16.64 21.30
C ARG A 141 -30.52 -17.06 20.88
N VAL A 142 -30.64 -17.88 19.83
CA VAL A 142 -31.92 -18.46 19.40
C VAL A 142 -32.43 -19.41 20.47
N GLN A 143 -31.56 -20.24 21.06
CA GLN A 143 -31.90 -21.13 22.17
C GLN A 143 -32.38 -20.34 23.40
N GLN A 144 -31.72 -19.22 23.74
CA GLN A 144 -32.11 -18.32 24.83
C GLN A 144 -33.43 -17.59 24.53
N GLN A 145 -33.67 -17.15 23.30
CA GLN A 145 -34.94 -16.55 22.90
C GLN A 145 -36.09 -17.56 22.91
N ILE A 146 -35.84 -18.79 22.45
CA ILE A 146 -36.80 -19.89 22.55
C ILE A 146 -37.08 -20.18 24.02
N ALA A 147 -36.03 -20.34 24.86
CA ALA A 147 -36.18 -20.56 26.29
C ALA A 147 -36.99 -19.44 26.98
N ALA A 148 -36.70 -18.18 26.66
CA ALA A 148 -37.41 -17.01 27.15
C ALA A 148 -38.87 -16.95 26.66
N ALA A 149 -39.15 -17.41 25.43
CA ALA A 149 -40.50 -17.51 24.91
C ALA A 149 -41.28 -18.71 25.47
N THR A 150 -40.61 -19.80 25.82
CA THR A 150 -41.21 -21.01 26.40
C THR A 150 -41.38 -20.95 27.91
N ALA A 151 -40.56 -20.18 28.63
CA ALA A 151 -40.67 -19.99 30.07
C ALA A 151 -42.07 -19.50 30.52
N PRO A 152 -42.66 -18.45 29.94
CA PRO A 152 -44.01 -18.00 30.32
C PRO A 152 -45.09 -19.00 29.94
N LEU A 153 -44.88 -19.86 28.93
CA LEU A 153 -45.80 -20.95 28.59
C LEU A 153 -45.73 -22.08 29.61
N ALA A 154 -44.53 -22.43 30.08
CA ALA A 154 -44.32 -23.41 31.14
C ALA A 154 -44.96 -22.95 32.46
N ASP A 155 -44.76 -21.68 32.84
CA ASP A 155 -45.41 -21.08 34.02
C ASP A 155 -46.94 -21.11 33.89
N ARG A 156 -47.48 -20.85 32.69
CA ARG A 156 -48.93 -20.86 32.45
C ARG A 156 -49.51 -22.27 32.49
N LEU A 157 -48.76 -23.28 32.03
CA LEU A 157 -49.13 -24.69 32.19
C LEU A 157 -49.09 -25.12 33.66
N GLN A 158 -48.09 -24.67 34.43
CA GLN A 158 -48.05 -24.90 35.88
C GLN A 158 -49.19 -24.20 36.62
N GLN A 159 -49.56 -22.98 36.23
CA GLN A 159 -50.73 -22.29 36.78
C GLN A 159 -52.03 -23.01 36.45
N LEU A 160 -52.20 -23.51 35.22
CA LEU A 160 -53.37 -24.30 34.83
C LEU A 160 -53.42 -25.63 35.59
N ALA A 161 -52.28 -26.30 35.78
CA ALA A 161 -52.18 -27.50 36.60
C ALA A 161 -52.54 -27.21 38.07
N ALA A 162 -52.07 -26.08 38.63
CA ALA A 162 -52.39 -25.64 39.97
C ALA A 162 -53.88 -25.24 40.13
N GLN A 163 -54.52 -24.74 39.07
CA GLN A 163 -55.97 -24.48 39.04
C GLN A 163 -56.80 -25.76 38.89
N ALA A 164 -56.25 -26.79 38.23
CA ALA A 164 -56.90 -28.10 38.07
C ALA A 164 -56.77 -28.98 39.32
N ALA A 165 -55.69 -28.82 40.11
CA ALA A 165 -55.48 -29.55 41.36
C ALA A 165 -56.67 -29.49 42.35
N PRO A 166 -57.24 -28.31 42.71
CA PRO A 166 -58.39 -28.24 43.61
C PRO A 166 -59.68 -28.80 43.01
N LEU A 167 -59.77 -28.91 41.68
CA LEU A 167 -60.90 -29.57 41.01
C LEU A 167 -60.76 -31.09 41.07
N ALA A 168 -59.54 -31.61 40.89
CA ALA A 168 -59.22 -33.01 41.09
C ALA A 168 -59.44 -33.42 42.56
N ASP A 169 -58.98 -32.62 43.52
CA ASP A 169 -59.23 -32.85 44.95
C ASP A 169 -60.72 -32.80 45.28
N ARG A 170 -61.50 -31.93 44.63
CA ARG A 170 -62.97 -31.89 44.80
C ARG A 170 -63.67 -33.10 44.19
N LEU A 171 -63.22 -33.56 43.02
CA LEU A 171 -63.72 -34.80 42.41
C LEU A 171 -63.38 -36.00 43.29
N GLN A 172 -62.15 -36.08 43.77
CA GLN A 172 -61.71 -37.15 44.67
C GLN A 172 -62.41 -37.05 46.04
N ALA A 173 -62.71 -35.86 46.56
CA ALA A 173 -63.53 -35.69 47.76
C ALA A 173 -65.01 -36.04 47.55
N LEU A 174 -65.52 -35.91 46.32
CA LEU A 174 -66.85 -36.36 45.94
C LEU A 174 -66.91 -37.88 45.74
N GLU A 175 -65.88 -38.49 45.15
CA GLU A 175 -65.73 -39.94 45.00
C GLU A 175 -65.41 -40.64 46.31
N ALA A 176 -64.57 -40.04 47.16
CA ALA A 176 -64.22 -40.54 48.49
C ALA A 176 -65.27 -40.19 49.54
N ARG A 177 -66.37 -39.51 49.16
CA ARG A 177 -67.50 -39.31 50.06
C ARG A 177 -68.07 -40.68 50.40
N PRO A 178 -67.92 -41.16 51.65
CA PRO A 178 -68.48 -42.45 52.01
C PRO A 178 -69.99 -42.40 51.80
N ALA A 179 -70.55 -43.49 51.26
CA ALA A 179 -72.00 -43.65 51.12
C ALA A 179 -72.67 -43.20 52.43
N PRO A 180 -73.78 -42.45 52.37
CA PRO A 180 -74.41 -41.87 53.54
C PRO A 180 -74.59 -42.95 54.62
N ASP A 181 -74.11 -42.67 55.83
CA ASP A 181 -74.11 -43.62 56.93
C ASP A 181 -75.54 -44.13 57.15
N LEU A 182 -75.75 -45.39 56.78
CA LEU A 182 -77.03 -46.08 56.95
C LEU A 182 -77.17 -46.61 58.38
N ALA A 183 -76.16 -46.50 59.24
CA ALA A 183 -76.24 -46.89 60.65
C ALA A 183 -77.40 -46.23 61.43
N PRO A 184 -77.78 -44.95 61.25
CA PRO A 184 -79.00 -44.39 61.84
C PRO A 184 -80.30 -45.05 61.34
N LEU A 185 -80.32 -45.52 60.08
CA LEU A 185 -81.47 -46.27 59.54
C LEU A 185 -81.47 -47.73 60.02
N GLN A 186 -80.29 -48.35 60.13
CA GLN A 186 -80.14 -49.70 60.68
C GLN A 186 -80.42 -49.73 62.19
N SER A 187 -80.03 -48.68 62.93
CA SER A 187 -80.37 -48.54 64.35
C SER A 187 -81.85 -48.24 64.52
N GLY A 188 -82.47 -47.46 63.63
CA GLY A 188 -83.92 -47.30 63.56
C GLY A 188 -84.65 -48.62 63.28
N LEU A 189 -84.14 -49.44 62.36
CA LEU A 189 -84.67 -50.78 62.07
C LEU A 189 -84.44 -51.76 63.23
N ALA A 190 -83.31 -51.68 63.93
CA ALA A 190 -83.03 -52.49 65.11
C ALA A 190 -83.86 -52.05 66.32
N ASP A 191 -84.16 -50.77 66.45
CA ASP A 191 -85.06 -50.24 67.48
C ASP A 191 -86.52 -50.63 67.18
N LEU A 192 -86.92 -50.63 65.90
CA LEU A 192 -88.18 -51.20 65.44
C LEU A 192 -88.23 -52.73 65.65
N GLY A 193 -87.14 -53.44 65.41
CA GLY A 193 -87.00 -54.87 65.66
C GLY A 193 -87.16 -55.20 67.15
N ARG A 194 -86.49 -54.46 68.04
CA ARG A 194 -86.67 -54.58 69.49
C ARG A 194 -88.08 -54.21 69.95
N ARG A 195 -88.72 -53.21 69.33
CA ARG A 195 -90.13 -52.87 69.58
C ARG A 195 -91.08 -53.97 69.13
N LEU A 196 -90.80 -54.62 68.00
CA LEU A 196 -91.57 -55.76 67.50
C LEU A 196 -91.39 -56.99 68.39
N GLU A 197 -90.18 -57.29 68.84
CA GLU A 197 -89.92 -58.39 69.79
C GLU A 197 -90.55 -58.13 71.16
N ALA A 198 -90.50 -56.88 71.66
CA ALA A 198 -91.20 -56.48 72.87
C ALA A 198 -92.72 -56.59 72.68
N GLN A 199 -93.27 -56.19 71.53
CA GLN A 199 -94.68 -56.39 71.20
C GLN A 199 -95.04 -57.88 71.09
N ASP A 200 -94.17 -58.72 70.52
CA ASP A 200 -94.39 -60.16 70.41
C ASP A 200 -94.33 -60.85 71.77
N GLN A 201 -93.44 -60.44 72.67
CA GLN A 201 -93.42 -60.88 74.07
C GLN A 201 -94.67 -60.39 74.83
N THR A 202 -95.16 -59.19 74.53
CA THR A 202 -96.41 -58.65 75.10
C THR A 202 -97.61 -59.47 74.59
N LEU A 203 -97.63 -59.84 73.31
CA LEU A 203 -98.65 -60.69 72.71
C LEU A 203 -98.60 -62.13 73.24
N ARG A 204 -97.40 -62.69 73.47
CA ARG A 204 -97.22 -64.01 74.12
C ARG A 204 -97.66 -63.99 75.59
N ASN A 205 -97.39 -62.91 76.33
CA ASN A 205 -97.89 -62.71 77.69
C ASN A 205 -99.42 -62.52 77.74
N LEU A 206 -100.02 -61.90 76.71
CA LEU A 206 -101.47 -61.78 76.55
C LEU A 206 -102.12 -63.11 76.14
N ALA A 207 -101.43 -63.94 75.34
CA ALA A 207 -101.90 -65.26 74.92
C ALA A 207 -101.85 -66.32 76.04
N ALA A 208 -101.05 -66.10 77.09
CA ALA A 208 -100.94 -66.99 78.25
C ALA A 208 -102.02 -66.74 79.35
N ARG A 209 -102.97 -65.83 79.12
CA ARG A 209 -104.14 -65.62 79.99
C ARG A 209 -105.41 -66.22 79.35
N PRO A 210 -106.15 -67.11 80.04
CA PRO A 210 -107.38 -67.63 79.49
C PRO A 210 -108.57 -66.68 79.71
N ALA A 211 -109.47 -66.73 78.72
CA ALA A 211 -110.85 -66.21 78.66
C ALA A 211 -111.04 -64.70 78.38
N PHE A 212 -111.34 -64.48 77.11
CA PHE A 212 -111.74 -63.28 76.37
C PHE A 212 -113.02 -62.61 76.90
N ASP A 213 -112.99 -61.28 77.05
CA ASP A 213 -114.17 -60.42 77.21
C ASP A 213 -114.29 -59.47 75.97
N PRO A 214 -115.23 -59.72 75.03
CA PRO A 214 -115.38 -59.00 73.77
C PRO A 214 -115.92 -57.56 73.91
N ALA A 215 -116.17 -57.08 75.12
CA ALA A 215 -116.65 -55.72 75.37
C ALA A 215 -115.54 -54.68 75.62
N ALA A 216 -114.28 -55.12 75.75
CA ALA A 216 -113.10 -54.25 75.92
C ALA A 216 -112.23 -54.16 74.65
N VAL A 217 -112.83 -54.46 73.49
CA VAL A 217 -112.23 -54.18 72.17
C VAL A 217 -111.88 -52.69 72.15
N ALA A 218 -110.61 -52.37 71.89
CA ALA A 218 -110.17 -51.01 71.62
C ALA A 218 -111.20 -50.35 70.71
N SER A 219 -111.80 -49.24 71.17
CA SER A 219 -112.93 -48.61 70.49
C SER A 219 -112.65 -48.48 68.99
N ARG A 220 -113.66 -48.66 68.15
CA ARG A 220 -113.56 -48.51 66.68
C ARG A 220 -112.78 -47.26 66.27
N GLU A 221 -112.92 -46.19 67.07
CA GLU A 221 -112.16 -44.94 66.97
C GLU A 221 -110.63 -45.08 67.07
N ALA A 222 -110.10 -45.98 67.91
CA ALA A 222 -108.65 -46.16 68.07
C ALA A 222 -108.03 -46.86 66.84
N LEU A 223 -108.73 -47.82 66.25
CA LEU A 223 -108.36 -48.43 64.97
C LEU A 223 -108.48 -47.43 63.81
N ASP A 224 -109.54 -46.63 63.79
CA ASP A 224 -109.72 -45.57 62.77
C ASP A 224 -108.58 -44.53 62.85
N ARG A 225 -108.16 -44.13 64.06
CA ARG A 225 -107.00 -43.23 64.25
C ARG A 225 -105.68 -43.85 63.79
N LEU A 226 -105.48 -45.15 64.01
CA LEU A 226 -104.26 -45.86 63.55
C LEU A 226 -104.23 -45.96 62.02
N SER A 227 -105.38 -46.29 61.39
CA SER A 227 -105.53 -46.31 59.94
C SER A 227 -105.23 -44.94 59.34
N GLN A 228 -105.85 -43.87 59.85
CA GLN A 228 -105.59 -42.50 59.39
C GLN A 228 -104.12 -42.09 59.52
N ARG A 229 -103.43 -42.56 60.58
CA ARG A 229 -102.00 -42.31 60.77
C ARG A 229 -101.13 -43.11 59.81
N ALA A 230 -101.49 -44.35 59.50
CA ALA A 230 -100.82 -45.18 58.50
C ALA A 230 -101.01 -44.61 57.09
N ASP A 231 -102.22 -44.17 56.76
CA ASP A 231 -102.55 -43.48 55.50
C ASP A 231 -101.79 -42.15 55.39
N GLY A 232 -101.69 -41.40 56.49
CA GLY A 232 -100.89 -40.17 56.56
C GLY A 232 -99.38 -40.41 56.36
N LEU A 233 -98.83 -41.48 56.94
CA LEU A 233 -97.43 -41.88 56.74
C LEU A 233 -97.16 -42.39 55.31
N SER A 234 -98.10 -43.15 54.75
CA SER A 234 -98.07 -43.59 53.35
C SER A 234 -98.02 -42.39 52.39
N ALA A 235 -98.92 -41.42 52.58
CA ALA A 235 -98.94 -40.19 51.80
C ALA A 235 -97.67 -39.36 51.98
N GLN A 236 -97.11 -39.29 53.19
CA GLN A 236 -95.83 -38.63 53.46
C GLN A 236 -94.66 -39.31 52.74
N MET A 237 -94.59 -40.65 52.75
CA MET A 237 -93.55 -41.40 52.02
C MET A 237 -93.66 -41.18 50.51
N GLN A 238 -94.87 -41.22 49.95
CA GLN A 238 -95.10 -40.94 48.53
C GLN A 238 -94.70 -39.50 48.15
N ALA A 239 -95.04 -38.52 49.00
CA ALA A 239 -94.65 -37.13 48.80
C ALA A 239 -93.11 -36.94 48.85
N LEU A 240 -92.44 -37.59 49.81
CA LEU A 240 -90.97 -37.59 49.92
C LEU A 240 -90.31 -38.25 48.70
N GLN A 241 -90.82 -39.38 48.24
CA GLN A 241 -90.32 -40.05 47.03
C GLN A 241 -90.51 -39.19 45.78
N ALA A 242 -91.67 -38.56 45.63
CA ALA A 242 -91.92 -37.65 44.52
C ALA A 242 -91.01 -36.41 44.57
N GLU A 243 -90.73 -35.89 45.77
CA GLU A 243 -89.79 -34.78 45.95
C GLU A 243 -88.34 -35.19 45.63
N GLN A 244 -87.91 -36.38 46.08
CA GLN A 244 -86.59 -36.93 45.74
C GLN A 244 -86.45 -37.16 44.23
N GLY A 245 -87.46 -37.71 43.56
CA GLY A 245 -87.49 -37.87 42.10
C GLY A 245 -87.34 -36.53 41.38
N ARG A 246 -88.10 -35.50 41.79
CA ARG A 246 -87.97 -34.15 41.21
C ARG A 246 -86.59 -33.53 41.44
N ARG A 247 -85.98 -33.76 42.61
CA ARG A 247 -84.63 -33.26 42.92
C ARG A 247 -83.56 -33.96 42.07
N LEU A 248 -83.69 -35.28 41.86
CA LEU A 248 -82.81 -36.04 40.97
C LEU A 248 -82.94 -35.56 39.53
N ASP A 249 -84.16 -35.45 38.99
CA ASP A 249 -84.37 -34.97 37.62
C ASP A 249 -83.84 -33.54 37.42
N ALA A 250 -84.00 -32.67 38.43
CA ALA A 250 -83.48 -31.31 38.39
C ALA A 250 -81.94 -31.29 38.45
N ALA A 251 -81.33 -32.17 39.24
CA ALA A 251 -79.88 -32.32 39.31
C ALA A 251 -79.30 -32.87 37.99
N GLU A 252 -79.93 -33.89 37.40
CA GLU A 252 -79.54 -34.47 36.11
C GLU A 252 -79.66 -33.46 34.97
N ARG A 253 -80.74 -32.67 34.93
CA ARG A 253 -80.87 -31.58 33.96
C ARG A 253 -79.80 -30.50 34.18
N GLY A 254 -79.53 -30.12 35.42
CA GLY A 254 -78.50 -29.16 35.76
C GLY A 254 -77.07 -29.61 35.39
N THR A 255 -76.74 -30.89 35.54
CA THR A 255 -75.45 -31.44 35.09
C THR A 255 -75.37 -31.54 33.58
N GLY A 256 -76.45 -31.97 32.91
CA GLY A 256 -76.52 -32.03 31.45
C GLY A 256 -76.35 -30.66 30.78
N GLU A 257 -77.01 -29.62 31.31
CA GLU A 257 -76.85 -28.25 30.82
C GLU A 257 -75.42 -27.71 30.99
N ARG A 258 -74.78 -28.03 32.13
CA ARG A 258 -73.39 -27.65 32.39
C ARG A 258 -72.42 -28.34 31.44
N LEU A 259 -72.60 -29.65 31.21
CA LEU A 259 -71.80 -30.41 30.24
C LEU A 259 -71.95 -29.82 28.83
N ALA A 260 -73.18 -29.58 28.38
CA ALA A 260 -73.44 -28.99 27.06
C ALA A 260 -72.87 -27.57 26.92
N ALA A 261 -72.84 -26.78 28.01
CA ALA A 261 -72.22 -25.45 28.01
C ALA A 261 -70.68 -25.54 27.93
N ILE A 262 -70.08 -26.49 28.65
CA ILE A 262 -68.62 -26.75 28.60
C ILE A 262 -68.22 -27.22 27.21
N GLU A 263 -68.96 -28.16 26.61
CA GLU A 263 -68.69 -28.66 25.26
C GLU A 263 -68.72 -27.52 24.24
N ARG A 264 -69.78 -26.70 24.24
CA ARG A 264 -69.88 -25.52 23.36
C ARG A 264 -68.72 -24.55 23.56
N GLY A 265 -68.35 -24.27 24.82
CA GLY A 265 -67.22 -23.41 25.14
C GLY A 265 -65.87 -23.97 24.68
N LEU A 266 -65.67 -25.29 24.73
CA LEU A 266 -64.47 -25.93 24.20
C LEU A 266 -64.42 -25.88 22.68
N THR A 267 -65.52 -26.16 21.99
CA THR A 267 -65.60 -26.07 20.53
C THR A 267 -65.30 -24.65 20.03
N GLU A 268 -65.85 -23.63 20.70
CA GLU A 268 -65.61 -22.23 20.35
C GLU A 268 -64.16 -21.81 20.59
N ARG A 269 -63.55 -22.26 21.69
CA ARG A 269 -62.13 -22.03 21.98
C ARG A 269 -61.21 -22.70 20.96
N VAL A 270 -61.50 -23.94 20.57
CA VAL A 270 -60.73 -24.66 19.54
C VAL A 270 -60.84 -23.93 18.20
N ALA A 271 -62.05 -23.57 17.76
CA ALA A 271 -62.24 -22.83 16.52
C ALA A 271 -61.51 -21.46 16.52
N THR A 272 -61.47 -20.78 17.66
CA THR A 272 -60.73 -19.53 17.82
C THR A 272 -59.21 -19.75 17.76
N LEU A 273 -58.70 -20.80 18.41
CA LEU A 273 -57.30 -21.19 18.34
C LEU A 273 -56.87 -21.57 16.93
N GLU A 274 -57.69 -22.35 16.21
CA GLU A 274 -57.42 -22.72 14.83
C GLU A 274 -57.34 -21.50 13.91
N ARG A 275 -58.29 -20.56 14.03
CA ARG A 275 -58.27 -19.31 13.25
C ARG A 275 -57.02 -18.48 13.55
N THR A 276 -56.72 -18.26 14.82
CA THR A 276 -55.56 -17.45 15.23
C THR A 276 -54.23 -18.10 14.84
N LEU A 277 -54.11 -19.43 14.93
CA LEU A 277 -52.93 -20.16 14.43
C LEU A 277 -52.82 -20.06 12.90
N GLY A 278 -53.93 -20.21 12.17
CA GLY A 278 -53.96 -20.05 10.72
C GLY A 278 -53.48 -18.67 10.26
N GLU A 279 -53.97 -17.61 10.92
CA GLU A 279 -53.54 -16.23 10.65
C GLU A 279 -52.05 -16.01 10.94
N ARG A 280 -51.55 -16.56 12.05
CA ARG A 280 -50.12 -16.46 12.41
C ARG A 280 -49.22 -17.22 11.44
N VAL A 281 -49.64 -18.40 10.99
CA VAL A 281 -48.90 -19.19 10.00
C VAL A 281 -48.86 -18.45 8.66
N ALA A 282 -50.00 -17.96 8.16
CA ALA A 282 -50.06 -17.19 6.92
C ALA A 282 -49.21 -15.91 6.98
N GLY A 283 -49.24 -15.20 8.12
CA GLY A 283 -48.38 -14.04 8.35
C GLY A 283 -46.89 -14.40 8.38
N ALA A 284 -46.54 -15.50 9.02
CA ALA A 284 -45.16 -15.99 9.07
C ALA A 284 -44.65 -16.43 7.69
N GLU A 285 -45.47 -17.12 6.89
CA GLU A 285 -45.15 -17.51 5.52
C GLU A 285 -44.93 -16.30 4.62
N THR A 286 -45.83 -15.32 4.69
CA THR A 286 -45.70 -14.06 3.91
C THR A 286 -44.43 -13.30 4.31
N GLY A 287 -44.15 -13.19 5.61
CA GLY A 287 -42.94 -12.55 6.12
C GLY A 287 -41.66 -13.32 5.78
N ALA A 288 -41.70 -14.65 5.68
CA ALA A 288 -40.58 -15.45 5.19
C ALA A 288 -40.33 -15.22 3.69
N GLN A 289 -41.37 -15.24 2.87
CA GLN A 289 -41.28 -14.96 1.43
C GLN A 289 -40.69 -13.57 1.14
N GLN A 290 -41.14 -12.55 1.87
CA GLN A 290 -40.60 -11.19 1.74
C GLN A 290 -39.11 -11.11 2.13
N ARG A 291 -38.70 -11.79 3.21
CA ARG A 291 -37.28 -11.83 3.61
C ARG A 291 -36.41 -12.54 2.58
N VAL A 292 -36.89 -13.65 2.01
CA VAL A 292 -36.17 -14.36 0.95
C VAL A 292 -36.02 -13.48 -0.29
N ALA A 293 -37.08 -12.79 -0.73
CA ALA A 293 -37.02 -11.88 -1.87
C ALA A 293 -36.06 -10.69 -1.64
N ALA A 294 -36.05 -10.13 -0.42
CA ALA A 294 -35.13 -9.06 -0.05
C ALA A 294 -33.67 -9.53 -0.02
N LEU A 295 -33.42 -10.74 0.48
CA LEU A 295 -32.09 -11.36 0.47
C LEU A 295 -31.62 -11.62 -0.96
N ASP A 296 -32.47 -12.16 -1.83
CA ASP A 296 -32.14 -12.42 -3.23
C ASP A 296 -31.77 -11.12 -3.95
N THR A 297 -32.58 -10.07 -3.80
CA THR A 297 -32.29 -8.75 -4.36
C THR A 297 -30.97 -8.18 -3.83
N SER A 298 -30.70 -8.34 -2.53
CA SER A 298 -29.45 -7.88 -1.91
C SER A 298 -28.23 -8.64 -2.45
N LEU A 299 -28.33 -9.96 -2.60
CA LEU A 299 -27.27 -10.80 -3.13
C LEU A 299 -26.99 -10.47 -4.60
N GLN A 300 -28.03 -10.31 -5.43
CA GLN A 300 -27.88 -9.87 -6.82
C GLN A 300 -27.17 -8.51 -6.90
N GLY A 301 -27.56 -7.54 -6.07
CA GLY A 301 -26.89 -6.23 -6.00
C GLY A 301 -25.41 -6.34 -5.58
N ARG A 302 -25.09 -7.19 -4.60
CA ARG A 302 -23.71 -7.42 -4.18
C ARG A 302 -22.87 -8.11 -5.25
N ILE A 303 -23.44 -9.06 -5.99
CA ILE A 303 -22.77 -9.74 -7.10
C ILE A 303 -22.45 -8.73 -8.21
N ALA A 304 -23.43 -7.94 -8.66
CA ALA A 304 -23.21 -6.93 -9.70
C ALA A 304 -22.15 -5.87 -9.29
N ALA A 305 -22.16 -5.46 -8.01
CA ALA A 305 -21.15 -4.56 -7.48
C ALA A 305 -19.74 -5.19 -7.46
N LEU A 306 -19.63 -6.46 -7.09
CA LEU A 306 -18.37 -7.21 -7.11
C LEU A 306 -17.85 -7.40 -8.54
N GLU A 307 -18.71 -7.73 -9.50
CA GLU A 307 -18.36 -7.85 -10.91
C GLU A 307 -17.82 -6.52 -11.46
N THR A 308 -18.50 -5.41 -11.14
CA THR A 308 -18.05 -4.07 -11.54
C THR A 308 -16.70 -3.71 -10.92
N ALA A 309 -16.53 -3.97 -9.62
CA ALA A 309 -15.28 -3.69 -8.91
C ALA A 309 -14.11 -4.55 -9.44
N LEU A 310 -14.36 -5.83 -9.75
CA LEU A 310 -13.37 -6.72 -10.36
C LEU A 310 -12.99 -6.24 -11.76
N GLY A 311 -13.96 -5.87 -12.60
CA GLY A 311 -13.70 -5.32 -13.93
C GLY A 311 -12.83 -4.07 -13.88
N GLN A 312 -13.12 -3.15 -12.95
CA GLN A 312 -12.31 -1.93 -12.76
C GLN A 312 -10.88 -2.23 -12.28
N ARG A 313 -10.71 -3.19 -11.37
CA ARG A 313 -9.38 -3.60 -10.88
C ARG A 313 -8.56 -4.27 -11.97
N VAL A 314 -9.18 -5.08 -12.82
CA VAL A 314 -8.51 -5.71 -13.97
C VAL A 314 -8.07 -4.64 -14.97
N ALA A 315 -8.96 -3.71 -15.36
CA ALA A 315 -8.60 -2.63 -16.30
C ALA A 315 -7.48 -1.72 -15.76
N THR A 316 -7.48 -1.44 -14.46
CA THR A 316 -6.41 -0.68 -13.79
C THR A 316 -5.09 -1.46 -13.78
N ALA A 317 -5.15 -2.78 -13.55
CA ALA A 317 -3.97 -3.63 -13.58
C ALA A 317 -3.39 -3.74 -15.00
N GLU A 318 -4.23 -3.93 -16.02
CA GLU A 318 -3.84 -4.01 -17.43
C GLU A 318 -3.18 -2.72 -17.91
N SER A 319 -3.78 -1.56 -17.63
CA SER A 319 -3.19 -0.26 -17.96
C SER A 319 -1.87 -0.01 -17.22
N GLY A 320 -1.77 -0.43 -15.96
CA GLY A 320 -0.52 -0.36 -15.18
C GLY A 320 0.60 -1.25 -15.74
N LEU A 321 0.27 -2.46 -16.21
CA LEU A 321 1.23 -3.35 -16.87
C LEU A 321 1.67 -2.79 -18.23
N GLY A 322 0.75 -2.26 -19.03
CA GLY A 322 1.07 -1.61 -20.31
C GLY A 322 2.03 -0.43 -20.13
N ALA A 323 1.81 0.42 -19.13
CA ALA A 323 2.71 1.53 -18.82
C ALA A 323 4.11 1.06 -18.39
N ARG A 324 4.20 -0.01 -17.60
CA ARG A 324 5.50 -0.58 -17.18
C ARG A 324 6.26 -1.20 -18.34
N LEU A 325 5.58 -1.88 -19.25
CA LEU A 325 6.19 -2.43 -20.47
C LEU A 325 6.73 -1.30 -21.36
N GLY A 326 5.94 -0.25 -21.61
CA GLY A 326 6.41 0.90 -22.37
C GLY A 326 7.60 1.62 -21.72
N ALA A 327 7.64 1.73 -20.39
CA ALA A 327 8.78 2.29 -19.68
C ALA A 327 10.05 1.43 -19.80
N LEU A 328 9.90 0.10 -19.76
CA LEU A 328 11.01 -0.84 -19.95
C LEU A 328 11.56 -0.78 -21.39
N GLU A 329 10.69 -0.71 -22.40
CA GLU A 329 11.10 -0.56 -23.79
C GLU A 329 11.87 0.75 -24.01
N GLN A 330 11.38 1.86 -23.44
CA GLN A 330 12.09 3.14 -23.48
C GLN A 330 13.45 3.09 -22.76
N ALA A 331 13.53 2.39 -21.62
CA ALA A 331 14.79 2.20 -20.91
C ALA A 331 15.79 1.37 -21.72
N GLN A 332 15.33 0.31 -22.40
CA GLN A 332 16.14 -0.51 -23.30
C GLN A 332 16.67 0.31 -24.49
N GLN A 333 15.83 1.13 -25.12
CA GLN A 333 16.24 2.02 -26.21
C GLN A 333 17.29 3.04 -25.75
N ARG A 334 17.14 3.60 -24.54
CA ARG A 334 18.13 4.51 -23.96
C ARG A 334 19.45 3.81 -23.68
N LEU A 335 19.43 2.58 -23.18
CA LEU A 335 20.64 1.79 -22.95
C LEU A 335 21.36 1.50 -24.26
N ALA A 336 20.65 1.02 -25.28
CA ALA A 336 21.21 0.79 -26.61
C ALA A 336 21.83 2.07 -27.21
N ALA A 337 21.20 3.22 -27.00
CA ALA A 337 21.75 4.51 -27.44
C ALA A 337 23.00 4.94 -26.66
N VAL A 338 23.09 4.63 -25.36
CA VAL A 338 24.30 4.87 -24.54
C VAL A 338 25.42 3.95 -24.98
N GLU A 339 25.14 2.66 -25.17
CA GLU A 339 26.09 1.66 -25.65
C GLU A 339 26.64 2.03 -27.03
N GLY A 340 25.76 2.46 -27.95
CA GLY A 340 26.17 2.94 -29.26
C GLY A 340 27.09 4.17 -29.19
N ARG A 341 26.80 5.12 -28.28
CA ARG A 341 27.68 6.29 -28.04
C ARG A 341 29.02 5.88 -27.45
N ALA A 342 29.05 4.96 -26.50
CA ALA A 342 30.29 4.46 -25.89
C ALA A 342 31.16 3.73 -26.93
N ALA A 343 30.56 2.88 -27.77
CA ALA A 343 31.25 2.19 -28.86
C ALA A 343 31.85 3.18 -29.88
N ARG A 344 31.12 4.26 -30.20
CA ARG A 344 31.63 5.32 -31.08
C ARG A 344 32.83 6.04 -30.49
N LEU A 345 32.78 6.42 -29.21
CA LEU A 345 33.90 7.08 -28.53
C LEU A 345 35.13 6.16 -28.49
N ALA A 346 34.95 4.88 -28.18
CA ALA A 346 36.05 3.90 -28.22
C ALA A 346 36.65 3.75 -29.62
N ALA A 347 35.82 3.78 -30.67
CA ALA A 347 36.29 3.77 -32.06
C ALA A 347 37.11 5.03 -32.39
N VAL A 348 36.62 6.22 -32.01
CA VAL A 348 37.34 7.50 -32.17
C VAL A 348 38.69 7.46 -31.46
N ASP A 349 38.74 7.01 -30.20
CA ASP A 349 39.98 6.91 -29.43
C ASP A 349 40.98 5.93 -30.08
N SER A 350 40.49 4.81 -30.62
CA SER A 350 41.35 3.84 -31.32
C SER A 350 41.96 4.42 -32.60
N VAL A 351 41.17 5.16 -33.39
CA VAL A 351 41.65 5.84 -34.62
C VAL A 351 42.64 6.94 -34.25
N ARG A 352 42.37 7.70 -33.19
CA ARG A 352 43.27 8.74 -32.68
C ARG A 352 44.64 8.15 -32.32
N ALA A 353 44.66 7.08 -31.54
CA ALA A 353 45.90 6.44 -31.08
C ALA A 353 46.74 5.92 -32.26
N LEU A 354 46.12 5.33 -33.28
CA LEU A 354 46.84 4.87 -34.48
C LEU A 354 47.38 6.04 -35.32
N LEU A 355 46.60 7.13 -35.46
CA LEU A 355 47.03 8.33 -36.17
C LEU A 355 48.24 8.99 -35.49
N GLU A 356 48.21 9.13 -34.16
CA GLU A 356 49.32 9.68 -33.37
C GLU A 356 50.56 8.76 -33.43
N ALA A 357 50.36 7.44 -33.44
CA ALA A 357 51.44 6.45 -33.55
C ALA A 357 52.00 6.29 -34.98
N GLY A 358 51.43 6.95 -36.00
CA GLY A 358 51.85 6.79 -37.39
C GLY A 358 51.57 5.41 -37.98
N ARG A 359 50.57 4.70 -37.46
CA ARG A 359 50.21 3.34 -37.90
C ARG A 359 49.05 3.38 -38.90
N PRO A 360 48.99 2.43 -39.85
CA PRO A 360 47.84 2.30 -40.76
C PRO A 360 46.53 2.16 -39.99
N LEU A 361 45.48 2.83 -40.47
CA LEU A 361 44.18 2.91 -39.79
C LEU A 361 43.23 1.74 -40.10
N ALA A 362 43.59 0.87 -41.05
CA ALA A 362 42.79 -0.30 -41.44
C ALA A 362 42.17 -1.09 -40.27
N PRO A 363 42.90 -1.44 -39.19
CA PRO A 363 42.30 -2.21 -38.09
C PRO A 363 41.22 -1.45 -37.32
N ALA A 364 41.34 -0.13 -37.16
CA ALA A 364 40.32 0.68 -36.48
C ALA A 364 39.14 1.05 -37.40
N LEU A 365 39.41 1.29 -38.69
CA LEU A 365 38.39 1.67 -39.67
C LEU A 365 37.44 0.53 -40.05
N ARG A 366 37.80 -0.74 -39.82
CA ARG A 366 36.89 -1.89 -40.04
C ARG A 366 35.60 -1.81 -39.21
N ASN A 367 35.66 -1.18 -38.06
CA ASN A 367 34.55 -1.10 -37.12
C ASN A 367 33.78 0.23 -37.21
N VAL A 368 34.15 1.09 -38.15
CA VAL A 368 33.50 2.39 -38.39
C VAL A 368 32.73 2.31 -39.70
N PRO A 369 31.39 2.21 -39.66
CA PRO A 369 30.59 2.34 -40.87
C PRO A 369 30.75 3.75 -41.47
N ASP A 370 30.89 3.83 -42.80
CA ASP A 370 31.09 5.07 -43.56
C ASP A 370 32.27 5.95 -43.08
N ALA A 371 33.47 5.37 -43.06
CA ALA A 371 34.70 6.09 -42.73
C ALA A 371 34.91 7.32 -43.65
N PRO A 372 35.13 8.52 -43.08
CA PRO A 372 35.41 9.73 -43.87
C PRO A 372 36.60 9.55 -44.82
N ALA A 373 36.48 10.07 -46.04
CA ALA A 373 37.50 9.98 -47.08
C ALA A 373 38.93 10.40 -46.61
N PRO A 374 39.12 11.45 -45.79
CA PRO A 374 40.45 11.81 -45.27
C PRO A 374 41.09 10.72 -44.39
N LEU A 375 40.30 9.94 -43.64
CA LEU A 375 40.79 8.84 -42.83
C LEU A 375 41.02 7.57 -43.67
N ALA A 376 40.14 7.33 -44.66
CA ALA A 376 40.27 6.19 -45.57
C ALA A 376 41.58 6.20 -46.37
N ARG A 377 42.13 7.39 -46.69
CA ARG A 377 43.46 7.54 -47.32
C ARG A 377 44.58 6.87 -46.53
N PHE A 378 44.48 6.84 -45.21
CA PHE A 378 45.47 6.23 -44.30
C PHE A 378 45.06 4.83 -43.85
N ALA A 379 44.09 4.19 -44.51
CA ALA A 379 43.70 2.82 -44.18
C ALA A 379 44.90 1.87 -44.33
N ASN A 380 45.59 1.91 -45.47
CA ASN A 380 46.71 1.02 -45.78
C ASN A 380 48.08 1.72 -45.76
N ALA A 381 48.10 3.06 -45.80
CA ALA A 381 49.33 3.86 -45.75
C ALA A 381 49.54 4.41 -44.34
N ALA A 382 50.78 4.38 -43.86
CA ALA A 382 51.14 5.00 -42.59
C ALA A 382 50.94 6.53 -42.68
N PRO A 383 50.13 7.15 -41.81
CA PRO A 383 50.00 8.60 -41.77
C PRO A 383 51.33 9.24 -41.30
N PRO A 384 51.70 10.42 -41.83
CA PRO A 384 52.85 11.15 -41.33
C PRO A 384 52.58 11.58 -39.88
N THR A 385 53.54 11.33 -38.99
CA THR A 385 53.48 11.83 -37.61
C THR A 385 54.01 13.26 -37.56
N GLU A 386 53.61 14.02 -36.55
CA GLU A 386 54.12 15.39 -36.35
C GLU A 386 55.64 15.42 -36.20
N ALA A 387 56.23 14.44 -35.52
CA ALA A 387 57.67 14.28 -35.43
C ALA A 387 58.32 14.03 -36.80
N SER A 388 57.71 13.18 -37.64
CA SER A 388 58.20 12.95 -39.02
C SER A 388 58.09 14.19 -39.90
N LEU A 389 57.02 14.99 -39.75
CA LEU A 389 56.83 16.25 -40.47
C LEU A 389 57.85 17.31 -40.05
N ARG A 390 58.20 17.39 -38.77
CA ARG A 390 59.27 18.25 -38.24
C ARG A 390 60.63 17.87 -38.80
N LEU A 391 60.96 16.57 -38.81
CA LEU A 391 62.22 16.08 -39.36
C LEU A 391 62.33 16.32 -40.88
N ALA A 392 61.25 16.10 -41.63
CA ALA A 392 61.22 16.31 -43.08
C ALA A 392 61.24 17.80 -43.45
N PHE A 393 60.77 18.69 -42.56
CA PHE A 393 60.68 20.12 -42.84
C PHE A 393 62.03 20.74 -43.22
N ASP A 394 63.11 20.38 -42.53
CA ASP A 394 64.42 20.98 -42.80
C ASP A 394 65.03 20.56 -44.14
N GLU A 395 64.67 19.39 -44.66
CA GLU A 395 65.04 18.97 -46.01
C GLU A 395 64.31 19.81 -47.07
N HIS A 396 62.97 19.91 -46.95
CA HIS A 396 62.15 20.69 -47.88
C HIS A 396 62.44 22.20 -47.78
N ALA A 397 62.69 22.72 -46.58
CA ALA A 397 63.08 24.11 -46.35
C ALA A 397 64.41 24.46 -47.02
N ARG A 398 65.38 23.54 -47.03
CA ARG A 398 66.65 23.74 -47.75
C ARG A 398 66.43 23.75 -49.27
N ALA A 399 65.63 22.82 -49.79
CA ALA A 399 65.27 22.81 -51.21
C ALA A 399 64.53 24.08 -51.64
N ALA A 400 63.62 24.58 -50.79
CA ALA A 400 62.87 25.80 -51.04
C ALA A 400 63.75 27.06 -51.01
N ARG A 401 64.72 27.16 -50.08
CA ARG A 401 65.71 28.25 -50.07
C ARG A 401 66.59 28.22 -51.31
N ALA A 402 67.06 27.04 -51.72
CA ALA A 402 67.85 26.88 -52.95
C ALA A 402 67.09 27.29 -54.22
N ALA A 403 65.78 27.01 -54.26
CA ALA A 403 64.90 27.43 -55.36
C ALA A 403 64.47 28.91 -55.29
N SER A 404 64.65 29.57 -54.14
CA SER A 404 64.32 30.99 -53.94
C SER A 404 65.47 31.94 -54.31
N ASP A 405 66.71 31.44 -54.37
CA ASP A 405 67.90 32.26 -54.65
C ASP A 405 67.93 32.70 -56.13
N PRO A 406 67.71 34.00 -56.43
CA PRO A 406 67.69 34.48 -57.80
C PRO A 406 69.07 34.51 -58.47
N GLY A 407 70.16 34.23 -57.74
CA GLY A 407 71.53 34.29 -58.25
C GLY A 407 72.14 32.97 -58.74
N ALA A 408 71.50 31.82 -58.48
CA ALA A 408 72.14 30.52 -58.69
C ALA A 408 72.35 30.10 -60.15
N GLN A 409 71.70 30.75 -61.11
CA GLN A 409 71.74 30.34 -62.53
C GLN A 409 72.42 31.31 -63.49
N GLN A 410 72.84 32.52 -63.10
CA GLN A 410 73.32 33.51 -64.09
C GLN A 410 74.43 34.51 -63.68
N GLN A 411 75.05 34.45 -62.50
CA GLN A 411 76.15 35.37 -62.16
C GLN A 411 77.36 34.66 -61.52
N GLY A 412 78.55 35.13 -61.91
CA GLY A 412 79.84 34.51 -61.63
C GLY A 412 80.16 34.36 -60.13
N VAL A 413 80.87 33.28 -59.81
CA VAL A 413 81.20 32.77 -58.47
C VAL A 413 81.86 33.78 -57.52
N LEU A 414 82.35 34.91 -58.05
CA LEU A 414 83.02 35.97 -57.28
C LEU A 414 82.05 37.03 -56.73
N ASP A 415 80.93 37.34 -57.41
CA ASP A 415 79.91 38.27 -56.89
C ASP A 415 79.00 37.61 -55.84
N SER A 416 78.88 36.28 -55.90
CA SER A 416 78.11 35.48 -54.93
C SER A 416 78.74 35.45 -53.52
N ALA A 417 80.06 35.66 -53.41
CA ALA A 417 80.75 35.68 -52.11
C ALA A 417 80.60 37.03 -51.40
N LEU A 418 80.56 38.14 -52.16
CA LEU A 418 80.41 39.49 -51.62
C LEU A 418 78.97 39.75 -51.15
N SER A 419 77.97 39.25 -51.89
CA SER A 419 76.55 39.34 -51.51
C SER A 419 76.21 38.48 -50.28
N ARG A 420 76.86 37.32 -50.11
CA ARG A 420 76.74 36.48 -48.90
C ARG A 420 77.30 37.14 -47.64
N LEU A 421 78.34 37.97 -47.75
CA LEU A 421 78.89 38.73 -46.62
C LEU A 421 77.98 39.91 -46.21
N SER A 422 77.30 40.55 -47.17
CA SER A 422 76.30 41.59 -46.87
C SER A 422 74.93 41.04 -46.40
N GLY A 423 74.64 39.76 -46.68
CA GLY A 423 73.42 39.08 -46.23
C GLY A 423 73.42 38.62 -44.77
N LEU A 424 74.53 38.79 -44.06
CA LEU A 424 74.72 38.35 -42.67
C LEU A 424 74.23 39.37 -41.62
N VAL A 425 73.71 40.54 -42.06
CA VAL A 425 73.14 41.56 -41.18
C VAL A 425 71.66 41.76 -41.51
N THR A 426 70.78 41.02 -40.82
CA THR A 426 69.34 41.25 -40.92
C THR A 426 68.94 42.44 -40.03
N VAL A 427 68.69 43.61 -40.62
CA VAL A 427 68.09 44.73 -39.89
C VAL A 427 66.58 44.63 -40.01
N ARG A 428 65.92 44.27 -38.90
CA ARG A 428 64.46 44.15 -38.81
C ARG A 428 63.85 45.50 -38.41
N ARG A 429 62.96 46.06 -39.23
CA ARG A 429 62.10 47.20 -38.86
C ARG A 429 60.66 46.69 -38.74
N GLY A 430 60.21 46.39 -37.52
CA GLY A 430 58.88 45.85 -37.28
C GLY A 430 58.70 44.45 -37.89
N ASP A 431 57.65 44.26 -38.70
CA ASP A 431 57.29 42.96 -39.30
C ASP A 431 57.77 42.74 -40.74
N GLN A 432 58.57 43.67 -41.26
CA GLN A 432 59.08 43.60 -42.63
C GLN A 432 60.61 43.51 -42.64
N VAL A 433 61.15 42.54 -43.36
CA VAL A 433 62.60 42.37 -43.57
C VAL A 433 63.02 43.32 -44.70
N VAL A 434 63.84 44.31 -44.36
CA VAL A 434 64.27 45.36 -45.31
C VAL A 434 65.57 44.97 -46.05
N PHE A 435 66.39 44.09 -45.47
CA PHE A 435 67.57 43.48 -46.11
C PHE A 435 67.73 42.04 -45.59
N GLY A 436 67.80 41.07 -46.51
CA GLY A 436 67.87 39.62 -46.24
C GLY A 436 66.94 38.80 -47.13
N ASP A 437 67.11 37.48 -47.16
CA ASP A 437 66.27 36.55 -47.92
C ASP A 437 64.85 36.49 -47.33
N ALA A 438 63.89 37.13 -48.01
CA ALA A 438 62.48 37.15 -47.60
C ALA A 438 61.87 35.74 -47.55
N ALA A 439 62.34 34.81 -48.38
CA ALA A 439 61.90 33.42 -48.34
C ALA A 439 62.41 32.71 -47.08
N ALA A 440 63.64 32.99 -46.65
CA ALA A 440 64.17 32.45 -45.40
C ALA A 440 63.38 32.92 -44.17
N ALA A 441 62.92 34.17 -44.14
CA ALA A 441 62.12 34.71 -43.04
C ALA A 441 60.75 34.03 -42.91
N GLU A 442 60.06 33.80 -44.03
CA GLU A 442 58.77 33.11 -44.05
C GLU A 442 58.92 31.61 -43.73
N ILE A 443 60.00 30.95 -44.21
CA ILE A 443 60.32 29.56 -43.83
C ILE A 443 60.59 29.44 -42.32
N GLU A 444 61.27 30.41 -41.71
CA GLU A 444 61.51 30.42 -40.27
C GLU A 444 60.24 30.70 -39.46
N ALA A 445 59.32 31.51 -39.99
CA ALA A 445 57.99 31.70 -39.41
C ALA A 445 57.19 30.38 -39.43
N SER A 446 57.24 29.63 -40.53
CA SER A 446 56.64 28.30 -40.61
C SER A 446 57.29 27.30 -39.67
N ARG A 447 58.62 27.31 -39.51
CA ARG A 447 59.32 26.45 -38.54
C ARG A 447 58.86 26.72 -37.12
N ARG A 448 58.79 27.98 -36.70
CA ARG A 448 58.35 28.36 -35.36
C ARG A 448 56.91 27.92 -35.06
N ALA A 449 56.01 28.05 -36.03
CA ALA A 449 54.64 27.56 -35.89
C ALA A 449 54.60 26.01 -35.79
N LEU A 450 55.42 25.32 -36.57
CA LEU A 450 55.53 23.86 -36.52
C LEU A 450 56.12 23.35 -35.20
N GLU A 451 57.13 24.02 -34.65
CA GLU A 451 57.72 23.70 -33.34
C GLU A 451 56.72 23.92 -32.20
N ALA A 452 55.89 24.96 -32.32
CA ALA A 452 54.76 25.21 -31.42
C ALA A 452 53.63 24.17 -31.52
N GLY A 453 53.69 23.25 -32.49
CA GLY A 453 52.68 22.21 -32.72
C GLY A 453 51.45 22.68 -33.49
N ASP A 454 51.49 23.89 -34.06
CA ASP A 454 50.39 24.45 -34.85
C ASP A 454 50.61 24.19 -36.35
N LEU A 455 50.11 23.05 -36.82
CA LEU A 455 50.21 22.63 -38.21
C LEU A 455 49.47 23.59 -39.16
N ASP A 456 48.33 24.12 -38.75
CA ASP A 456 47.54 25.05 -39.57
C ASP A 456 48.27 26.39 -39.74
N ALA A 457 48.83 26.94 -38.65
CA ALA A 457 49.64 28.16 -38.70
C ALA A 457 50.93 27.96 -39.50
N SER A 458 51.52 26.76 -39.51
CA SER A 458 52.74 26.47 -40.27
C SER A 458 52.57 26.60 -41.80
N LEU A 459 51.35 26.46 -42.31
CA LEU A 459 51.05 26.57 -43.74
C LEU A 459 50.92 28.02 -44.23
N VAL A 460 50.62 28.97 -43.34
CA VAL A 460 50.32 30.36 -43.73
C VAL A 460 51.53 31.10 -44.32
N PRO A 461 52.73 31.06 -43.71
CA PRO A 461 53.93 31.72 -44.26
C PRO A 461 54.38 31.10 -45.59
N LEU A 462 54.22 29.78 -45.78
CA LEU A 462 54.64 29.09 -47.01
C LEU A 462 53.89 29.56 -48.26
N ARG A 463 52.65 30.05 -48.12
CA ARG A 463 51.88 30.62 -49.24
C ARG A 463 52.44 31.94 -49.75
N LYS A 464 53.31 32.59 -48.98
CA LYS A 464 53.95 33.87 -49.35
C LYS A 464 55.31 33.67 -50.04
N LEU A 465 55.78 32.43 -50.14
CA LEU A 465 57.06 32.11 -50.79
C LEU A 465 57.01 32.36 -52.31
N PRO A 466 58.15 32.56 -52.98
CA PRO A 466 58.21 32.58 -54.44
C PRO A 466 57.71 31.26 -55.07
N PRO A 467 57.14 31.26 -56.30
CA PRO A 467 56.55 30.07 -56.92
C PRO A 467 57.45 28.83 -56.95
N ALA A 468 58.73 28.99 -57.30
CA ALA A 468 59.70 27.88 -57.35
C ALA A 468 59.95 27.25 -55.96
N ALA A 469 59.90 28.06 -54.90
CA ALA A 469 60.06 27.62 -53.53
C ALA A 469 58.78 26.97 -52.97
N GLN A 470 57.61 27.43 -53.42
CA GLN A 470 56.34 26.77 -53.14
C GLN A 470 56.30 25.36 -53.77
N GLU A 471 56.80 25.21 -54.99
CA GLU A 471 56.90 23.89 -55.65
C GLU A 471 57.80 22.92 -54.89
N ALA A 472 58.95 23.40 -54.37
CA ALA A 472 59.85 22.61 -53.55
C ALA A 472 59.24 22.17 -52.20
N MET A 473 58.37 23.00 -51.60
CA MET A 473 57.64 22.70 -50.37
C MET A 473 56.38 21.86 -50.58
N ARG A 474 55.87 21.75 -51.82
CA ARG A 474 54.58 21.12 -52.13
C ARG A 474 54.42 19.70 -51.54
N PRO A 475 55.40 18.78 -51.63
CA PRO A 475 55.26 17.44 -51.05
C PRO A 475 55.05 17.45 -49.53
N TRP A 476 55.72 18.36 -48.82
CA TRP A 476 55.55 18.53 -47.38
C TRP A 476 54.17 19.15 -47.06
N VAL A 477 53.77 20.18 -47.79
CA VAL A 477 52.46 20.84 -47.64
C VAL A 477 51.31 19.85 -47.81
N GLU A 478 51.37 18.97 -48.81
CA GLU A 478 50.35 17.94 -49.06
C GLU A 478 50.24 16.95 -47.90
N GLN A 479 51.37 16.56 -47.29
CA GLN A 479 51.38 15.66 -46.13
C GLN A 479 50.76 16.31 -44.89
N VAL A 480 51.11 17.58 -44.63
CA VAL A 480 50.54 18.37 -43.53
C VAL A 480 49.03 18.55 -43.71
N GLN A 481 48.58 18.92 -44.92
CA GLN A 481 47.15 19.07 -45.21
C GLN A 481 46.38 17.75 -45.08
N ALA A 482 46.96 16.63 -45.50
CA ALA A 482 46.35 15.32 -45.34
C ALA A 482 46.17 14.95 -43.86
N LEU A 483 47.15 15.26 -43.01
CA LEU A 483 47.06 15.03 -41.56
C LEU A 483 46.03 15.96 -40.90
N ILE A 484 45.97 17.23 -41.28
CA ILE A 484 44.96 18.19 -40.80
C ILE A 484 43.55 17.72 -41.17
N ALA A 485 43.34 17.31 -42.42
CA ALA A 485 42.05 16.80 -42.90
C ALA A 485 41.62 15.52 -42.15
N ALA A 486 42.55 14.62 -41.86
CA ALA A 486 42.29 13.43 -41.04
C ALA A 486 41.90 13.78 -39.60
N ARG A 487 42.63 14.71 -38.95
CA ARG A 487 42.29 15.19 -37.59
C ARG A 487 40.95 15.94 -37.55
N ALA A 488 40.60 16.67 -38.61
CA ALA A 488 39.31 17.34 -38.73
C ALA A 488 38.16 16.33 -38.89
N ALA A 489 38.33 15.32 -39.74
CA ALA A 489 37.36 14.25 -39.91
C ALA A 489 37.11 13.47 -38.61
N LEU A 490 38.17 13.20 -37.84
CA LEU A 490 38.06 12.55 -36.53
C LEU A 490 37.25 13.38 -35.52
N ARG A 491 37.44 14.71 -35.50
CA ARG A 491 36.64 15.62 -34.64
C ARG A 491 35.16 15.63 -35.04
N GLN A 492 34.86 15.55 -36.34
CA GLN A 492 33.47 15.44 -36.81
C GLN A 492 32.82 14.13 -36.37
N MET A 493 33.56 13.00 -36.42
CA MET A 493 33.07 11.72 -35.91
C MET A 493 32.81 11.70 -34.39
N ALA A 494 33.56 12.51 -33.63
CA ALA A 494 33.36 12.66 -32.19
C ALA A 494 32.16 13.56 -31.82
N ALA A 495 31.76 14.45 -32.74
CA ALA A 495 30.72 15.45 -32.50
C ALA A 495 29.32 15.01 -32.94
N GLY A 496 29.22 14.09 -33.90
CA GLY A 496 27.97 13.43 -34.27
C GLY A 496 27.67 12.26 -33.34
#